data_AF-A0AA94WR36-F1
#
_entry.id   AF-A0AA94WR36-F1
#
_cell.length_a   1.000
_cell.length_b   1.000
_cell.length_c   1.000
_cell.angle_alpha   90.00
_cell.angle_beta   90.00
_cell.angle_gamma   90.00
#
_symmetry.space_group_name_H-M   'P 1'
#
loop_
_entity.id
_entity.type
_entity.pdbx_description
1 polymer ?
#
loop_
_entity_poly.entity_id
_entity_poly.type
_entity_poly.pdbx_seq_one_letter_code
_entity_poly.pdbx_strand_id
1 'polypeptide(L)'
;MKPLMKNESGYTLLMVLLIIVVVGLMAPVLASAVMNSTLQNNKSEVLIQSENLIDMGKHYFRNEINSKIGEIGGETSLSLGDIKDKLSTVDETEPLVLPSESNKLSYQVGYSSITEENGYYIIKYTSRAIVDNQVFEEEEVFQIKNSSNKDNSNPDTDPDPSPDPNPNPDLPVPPTENEGLSCLLNKKKNGTITLKAKDHCILKGSFVINEHIDIKAQAKLEVYGSIVINGTVDLKGSPKGYLLIEGSGVFNNSIDIGGSNEILVNGAADFHNNVSLKGNGLIDIQGDAMFIKKPNKKGNGSIKINNREYN
;
A
#
# COMPACT_ATOMS: atom_id res chain seq x y z
N MET A 1 -82.93 30.55 -17.92
CA MET A 1 -81.68 29.77 -17.87
C MET A 1 -81.18 29.75 -16.43
N LYS A 2 -81.15 28.57 -15.80
CA LYS A 2 -80.64 28.39 -14.43
C LYS A 2 -79.13 28.16 -14.51
N PRO A 3 -78.28 28.89 -13.79
CA PRO A 3 -76.85 28.61 -13.79
C PRO A 3 -76.59 27.30 -13.03
N LEU A 4 -75.94 26.34 -13.69
CA LEU A 4 -75.38 25.16 -13.03
C LEU A 4 -74.21 25.64 -12.16
N MET A 5 -74.41 25.72 -10.84
CA MET A 5 -73.33 25.98 -9.89
C MET A 5 -72.28 24.86 -10.03
N LYS A 6 -71.08 25.18 -10.53
CA LYS A 6 -69.92 24.28 -10.44
C LYS A 6 -69.53 24.19 -8.98
N ASN A 7 -69.66 22.99 -8.40
CA ASN A 7 -69.28 22.69 -7.04
C ASN A 7 -67.75 22.44 -6.95
N GLU A 8 -66.96 23.52 -6.94
CA GLU A 8 -65.48 23.45 -6.96
C GLU A 8 -64.85 23.06 -5.61
N SER A 9 -65.62 23.07 -4.52
CA SER A 9 -65.15 22.65 -3.19
C SER A 9 -65.03 21.13 -3.04
N GLY A 10 -65.81 20.35 -3.78
CA GLY A 10 -65.74 18.88 -3.75
C GLY A 10 -64.56 18.31 -4.55
N TYR A 11 -64.22 18.92 -5.69
CA TYR A 11 -63.09 18.50 -6.53
C TYR A 11 -61.74 18.79 -5.85
N THR A 12 -61.66 19.90 -5.10
CA THR A 12 -60.46 20.24 -4.32
C THR A 12 -60.20 19.18 -3.24
N LEU A 13 -61.23 18.71 -2.54
CA LEU A 13 -61.11 17.63 -1.55
C LEU A 13 -60.63 16.32 -2.20
N LEU A 14 -61.18 15.98 -3.38
CA LEU A 14 -60.78 14.78 -4.14
C LEU A 14 -59.32 14.85 -4.62
N MET A 15 -58.88 16.03 -5.08
CA MET A 15 -57.48 16.24 -5.50
C MET A 15 -56.51 16.12 -4.34
N VAL A 16 -56.84 16.70 -3.18
CA VAL A 16 -56.01 16.56 -1.97
C VAL A 16 -55.94 15.11 -1.52
N LEU A 17 -57.07 14.39 -1.54
CA LEU A 17 -57.10 12.97 -1.18
C LEU A 17 -56.27 12.12 -2.15
N LEU A 18 -56.35 12.39 -3.45
CA LEU A 18 -55.54 11.71 -4.47
C LEU A 18 -54.04 11.99 -4.28
N ILE A 19 -53.65 13.24 -3.99
CA ILE A 19 -52.26 13.58 -3.70
C ILE A 19 -51.76 12.86 -2.45
N ILE A 20 -52.57 12.80 -1.37
CA ILE A 20 -52.20 12.07 -0.15
C ILE A 20 -52.01 10.58 -0.43
N VAL A 21 -52.88 9.97 -1.25
CA VAL A 21 -52.75 8.57 -1.66
C VAL A 21 -51.48 8.36 -2.48
N VAL A 22 -51.20 9.22 -3.46
CA VAL A 22 -50.00 9.12 -4.31
C VAL A 22 -48.73 9.30 -3.50
N VAL A 23 -48.67 10.31 -2.63
CA VAL A 23 -47.52 10.53 -1.74
C VAL A 23 -47.35 9.38 -0.75
N GLY A 24 -48.45 8.87 -0.20
CA GLY A 24 -48.44 7.72 0.71
C GLY A 24 -47.95 6.42 0.05
N LEU A 25 -48.22 6.23 -1.24
CA LEU A 25 -47.72 5.09 -2.01
C LEU A 25 -46.25 5.24 -2.42
N MET A 26 -45.78 6.47 -2.66
CA MET A 26 -44.40 6.73 -3.12
C MET A 26 -43.39 6.81 -1.97
N ALA A 27 -43.80 7.28 -0.78
CA ALA A 27 -42.89 7.45 0.36
C ALA A 27 -42.17 6.14 0.79
N PRO A 28 -42.81 4.96 0.87
CA PRO A 28 -42.14 3.71 1.21
C PRO A 28 -41.12 3.26 0.15
N VAL A 29 -41.39 3.54 -1.14
CA VAL A 29 -40.50 3.18 -2.25
C VAL A 29 -39.21 3.99 -2.17
N LEU A 30 -39.32 5.30 -1.95
CA LEU A 30 -38.17 6.18 -1.80
C LEU A 30 -37.36 5.85 -0.53
N ALA A 31 -38.04 5.58 0.59
CA ALA A 31 -37.37 5.17 1.82
C ALA A 31 -36.57 3.87 1.63
N SER A 32 -37.14 2.88 0.94
CA SER A 32 -36.47 1.61 0.64
C SER A 32 -35.27 1.81 -0.29
N ALA A 33 -35.39 2.68 -1.30
CA ALA A 33 -34.31 2.98 -2.23
C ALA A 33 -33.12 3.67 -1.53
N VAL A 34 -33.40 4.68 -0.69
CA VAL A 34 -32.36 5.39 0.08
C VAL A 34 -31.66 4.43 1.04
N MET A 35 -32.43 3.62 1.78
CA MET A 35 -31.88 2.65 2.74
C MET A 35 -30.99 1.62 2.05
N ASN A 36 -31.38 1.11 0.87
CA ASN A 36 -30.59 0.14 0.12
C ASN A 36 -29.30 0.76 -0.43
N SER A 37 -29.33 2.01 -0.90
CA SER A 37 -28.11 2.73 -1.32
C SER A 37 -27.16 2.99 -0.16
N THR A 38 -27.66 3.41 1.01
CA THR A 38 -26.81 3.57 2.20
C THR A 38 -26.15 2.25 2.61
N LEU A 39 -26.91 1.15 2.55
CA LEU A 39 -26.40 -0.18 2.91
C LEU A 39 -25.34 -0.66 1.91
N GLN A 40 -25.51 -0.38 0.62
CA GLN A 40 -24.51 -0.67 -0.42
C GLN A 40 -23.25 0.17 -0.25
N ASN A 41 -23.38 1.48 0.03
CA ASN A 41 -22.23 2.35 0.27
C ASN A 41 -21.41 1.87 1.48
N ASN A 42 -22.09 1.52 2.58
CA ASN A 42 -21.41 1.00 3.77
C ASN A 42 -20.68 -0.32 3.48
N LYS A 43 -21.29 -1.22 2.70
CA LYS A 43 -20.61 -2.46 2.26
C LYS A 43 -19.38 -2.18 1.40
N SER A 44 -19.47 -1.21 0.49
CA SER A 44 -18.34 -0.79 -0.35
C SER A 44 -17.22 -0.17 0.47
N GLU A 45 -17.55 0.62 1.48
CA GLU A 45 -16.57 1.25 2.36
C GLU A 45 -15.86 0.22 3.24
N VAL A 46 -16.61 -0.72 3.84
CA VAL A 46 -16.02 -1.84 4.61
C VAL A 46 -15.09 -2.68 3.73
N LEU A 47 -15.45 -2.93 2.48
CA LEU A 47 -14.60 -3.67 1.54
C LEU A 47 -13.29 -2.93 1.28
N ILE A 48 -13.36 -1.64 0.93
CA ILE A 48 -12.16 -0.82 0.68
C ILE A 48 -11.25 -0.76 1.92
N GLN A 49 -11.84 -0.59 3.11
CA GLN A 49 -11.10 -0.61 4.37
C GLN A 49 -10.43 -1.98 4.61
N SER A 50 -11.13 -3.07 4.31
CA SER A 50 -10.58 -4.42 4.45
C SER A 50 -9.45 -4.71 3.47
N GLU A 51 -9.56 -4.27 2.21
CA GLU A 51 -8.50 -4.39 1.20
C GLU A 51 -7.26 -3.61 1.62
N ASN A 52 -7.42 -2.36 2.08
CA ASN A 52 -6.32 -1.56 2.60
C ASN A 52 -5.63 -2.23 3.79
N LEU A 53 -6.39 -2.81 4.73
CA LEU A 53 -5.85 -3.52 5.89
C LEU A 53 -5.15 -4.84 5.52
N ILE A 54 -5.70 -5.58 4.55
CA ILE A 54 -5.09 -6.79 4.02
C ILE A 54 -3.74 -6.44 3.39
N ASP A 55 -3.68 -5.37 2.60
CA ASP A 55 -2.45 -4.90 1.99
C ASP A 55 -1.44 -4.41 3.05
N MET A 56 -1.89 -3.74 4.10
CA MET A 56 -1.03 -3.40 5.24
C MET A 56 -0.46 -4.65 5.91
N GLY A 57 -1.26 -5.69 6.12
CA GLY A 57 -0.78 -6.97 6.64
C GLY A 57 0.25 -7.60 5.71
N LYS A 58 -0.02 -7.70 4.41
CA LYS A 58 0.95 -8.21 3.41
C LYS A 58 2.29 -7.47 3.49
N HIS A 59 2.24 -6.14 3.58
CA HIS A 59 3.45 -5.33 3.73
C HIS A 59 4.16 -5.55 5.06
N TYR A 60 3.41 -5.64 6.16
CA TYR A 60 3.96 -5.92 7.49
C TYR A 60 4.68 -7.27 7.54
N PHE A 61 4.04 -8.33 7.03
CA PHE A 61 4.63 -9.67 6.98
C PHE A 61 5.92 -9.68 6.15
N ARG A 62 5.85 -9.15 4.92
CA ARG A 62 7.04 -9.03 4.04
C ARG A 62 8.15 -8.23 4.70
N ASN A 63 7.83 -7.17 5.45
CA ASN A 63 8.82 -6.38 6.19
C ASN A 63 9.47 -7.18 7.33
N GLU A 64 8.67 -7.88 8.14
CA GLU A 64 9.18 -8.66 9.27
C GLU A 64 10.08 -9.80 8.80
N ILE A 65 9.69 -10.49 7.72
CA ILE A 65 10.52 -11.51 7.09
C ILE A 65 11.81 -10.91 6.54
N ASN A 66 11.73 -9.82 5.77
CA ASN A 66 12.93 -9.19 5.23
C ASN A 66 13.85 -8.62 6.34
N SER A 67 13.30 -8.12 7.44
CA SER A 67 14.10 -7.64 8.58
C SER A 67 14.78 -8.77 9.35
N LYS A 68 14.14 -9.94 9.47
CA LYS A 68 14.66 -11.08 10.25
C LYS A 68 15.54 -12.00 9.41
N ILE A 69 15.26 -12.14 8.10
CA ILE A 69 15.78 -13.19 7.22
C ILE A 69 16.49 -12.65 5.96
N GLY A 70 16.06 -11.51 5.41
CA GLY A 70 16.54 -11.00 4.12
C GLY A 70 17.67 -9.96 4.23
N GLU A 71 18.58 -9.99 3.27
CA GLU A 71 19.37 -8.80 2.89
C GLU A 71 18.61 -8.00 1.82
N ILE A 72 19.03 -6.75 1.58
CA ILE A 72 18.38 -5.85 0.61
C ILE A 72 18.32 -6.54 -0.76
N GLY A 73 17.12 -6.65 -1.34
CA GLY A 73 16.91 -7.34 -2.61
C GLY A 73 16.36 -8.76 -2.51
N GLY A 74 15.90 -9.19 -1.32
CA GLY A 74 15.18 -10.46 -1.18
C GLY A 74 16.09 -11.69 -1.30
N GLU A 75 17.38 -11.51 -1.01
CA GLU A 75 18.36 -12.60 -0.96
C GLU A 75 18.66 -12.98 0.49
N THR A 76 18.87 -14.27 0.77
CA THR A 76 19.29 -14.74 2.09
C THR A 76 20.39 -15.79 1.97
N SER A 77 21.33 -15.77 2.93
CA SER A 77 22.36 -16.81 3.11
C SER A 77 22.02 -17.77 4.26
N LEU A 78 20.85 -17.60 4.89
CA LEU A 78 20.40 -18.42 6.00
C LEU A 78 19.90 -19.79 5.52
N SER A 79 20.07 -20.80 6.37
CA SER A 79 19.56 -22.15 6.09
C SER A 79 18.05 -22.21 6.30
N LEU A 80 17.37 -23.15 5.63
CA LEU A 80 15.93 -23.38 5.80
C LEU A 80 15.51 -23.57 7.27
N GLY A 81 16.38 -24.17 8.09
CA GLY A 81 16.16 -24.34 9.54
C GLY A 81 16.14 -23.01 10.29
N ASP A 82 17.14 -22.15 10.05
CA ASP A 82 17.21 -20.82 10.68
C ASP A 82 16.06 -19.92 10.25
N ILE A 83 15.60 -20.08 8.99
CA ILE A 83 14.45 -19.35 8.46
C ILE A 83 13.17 -19.81 9.16
N LYS A 84 12.97 -21.12 9.35
CA LYS A 84 11.83 -21.66 10.11
C LYS A 84 11.83 -21.18 11.57
N ASP A 85 12.98 -21.17 12.23
CA ASP A 85 13.09 -20.70 13.60
C ASP A 85 12.76 -19.21 13.71
N LYS A 86 13.22 -18.39 12.76
CA LYS A 86 12.84 -16.97 12.68
C LYS A 86 11.37 -16.76 12.32
N LEU A 87 10.81 -17.57 11.42
CA LEU A 87 9.39 -17.54 11.05
C LEU A 87 8.48 -17.95 12.22
N SER A 88 8.91 -18.86 13.08
CA SER A 88 8.15 -19.26 14.28
C SER A 88 7.97 -18.12 15.29
N THR A 89 8.77 -17.05 15.20
CA THR A 89 8.57 -15.81 15.96
C THR A 89 7.59 -14.84 15.30
N VAL A 90 7.19 -15.12 14.06
CA VAL A 90 6.18 -14.40 13.25
C VAL A 90 4.85 -15.16 13.30
N ASP A 91 4.70 -16.08 14.26
CA ASP A 91 3.51 -16.91 14.41
C ASP A 91 2.39 -16.15 15.17
N GLU A 92 1.19 -16.29 14.62
CA GLU A 92 -0.04 -15.51 14.81
C GLU A 92 -0.51 -15.40 16.27
N THR A 93 -0.89 -14.22 16.77
CA THR A 93 -2.00 -14.11 17.77
C THR A 93 -2.40 -12.68 18.14
N GLU A 94 -1.53 -11.68 17.99
CA GLU A 94 -1.86 -10.33 18.45
C GLU A 94 -2.36 -9.44 17.31
N PRO A 95 -3.67 -9.09 17.27
CA PRO A 95 -4.16 -8.07 16.36
C PRO A 95 -3.40 -6.77 16.54
N LEU A 96 -2.84 -6.25 15.45
CA LEU A 96 -2.33 -4.89 15.40
C LEU A 96 -3.55 -3.97 15.35
N VAL A 97 -3.97 -3.51 16.54
CA VAL A 97 -5.13 -2.62 16.70
C VAL A 97 -4.77 -1.22 16.24
N LEU A 98 -5.51 -0.72 15.27
CA LEU A 98 -5.43 0.67 14.87
C LEU A 98 -6.27 1.51 15.83
N PRO A 99 -5.74 2.62 16.38
CA PRO A 99 -6.54 3.55 17.16
C PRO A 99 -7.55 4.24 16.23
N SER A 100 -8.82 3.90 16.37
CA SER A 100 -9.93 4.58 15.69
C SER A 100 -10.97 5.02 16.74
N GLU A 101 -11.55 6.21 16.55
CA GLU A 101 -12.44 6.84 17.54
C GLU A 101 -13.81 6.16 17.67
N SER A 102 -14.13 5.15 16.85
CA SER A 102 -15.42 4.45 16.94
C SER A 102 -15.42 2.97 16.52
N ASN A 103 -14.46 2.52 15.70
CA ASN A 103 -14.43 1.17 15.12
C ASN A 103 -13.13 0.43 15.47
N LYS A 104 -13.21 -0.86 15.83
CA LYS A 104 -12.02 -1.71 16.04
C LYS A 104 -11.51 -2.19 14.68
N LEU A 105 -10.65 -1.39 14.04
CA LEU A 105 -9.90 -1.80 12.86
C LEU A 105 -8.61 -2.48 13.31
N SER A 106 -8.32 -3.67 12.80
CA SER A 106 -7.04 -4.34 13.04
C SER A 106 -6.68 -5.25 11.89
N TYR A 107 -5.39 -5.53 11.75
CA TYR A 107 -4.92 -6.58 10.85
C TYR A 107 -4.04 -7.59 11.58
N GLN A 108 -3.95 -8.79 11.03
CA GLN A 108 -3.15 -9.90 11.54
C GLN A 108 -2.46 -10.60 10.37
N VAL A 109 -1.27 -11.15 10.61
CA VAL A 109 -0.55 -11.94 9.63
C VAL A 109 0.02 -13.21 10.24
N GLY A 110 0.16 -14.23 9.42
CA GLY A 110 0.79 -15.49 9.83
C GLY A 110 1.30 -16.32 8.69
N TYR A 111 2.42 -17.00 8.91
CA TYR A 111 2.99 -17.91 7.92
C TYR A 111 2.35 -19.30 8.02
N SER A 112 2.07 -19.91 6.88
CA SER A 112 1.42 -21.23 6.81
C SER A 112 2.43 -22.34 6.47
N SER A 113 3.37 -22.07 5.56
CA SER A 113 4.38 -23.05 5.15
C SER A 113 5.59 -22.41 4.48
N ILE A 114 6.73 -23.09 4.53
CA ILE A 114 7.92 -22.74 3.74
C ILE A 114 8.46 -23.98 3.03
N THR A 115 8.72 -23.85 1.72
CA THR A 115 9.38 -24.86 0.87
C THR A 115 10.59 -24.26 0.17
N GLU A 116 11.53 -25.10 -0.28
CA GLU A 116 12.65 -24.68 -1.13
C GLU A 116 12.48 -25.31 -2.51
N GLU A 117 12.40 -24.48 -3.54
CA GLU A 117 12.25 -24.91 -4.93
C GLU A 117 13.12 -24.01 -5.83
N ASN A 118 13.91 -24.62 -6.72
CA ASN A 118 14.71 -23.91 -7.73
C ASN A 118 15.64 -22.79 -7.20
N GLY A 119 16.20 -22.95 -6.00
CA GLY A 119 17.06 -21.94 -5.38
C GLY A 119 16.31 -20.77 -4.74
N TYR A 120 14.99 -20.90 -4.56
CA TYR A 120 14.15 -19.96 -3.82
C TYR A 120 13.50 -20.65 -2.63
N TYR A 121 13.38 -19.91 -1.54
CA TYR A 121 12.47 -20.21 -0.44
C TYR A 121 11.10 -19.61 -0.75
N ILE A 122 10.08 -20.46 -0.82
CA ILE A 122 8.68 -20.11 -1.06
C ILE A 122 7.94 -20.15 0.26
N ILE A 123 7.50 -18.99 0.75
CA ILE A 123 6.78 -18.82 2.01
C ILE A 123 5.32 -18.51 1.69
N LYS A 124 4.40 -19.36 2.15
CA LYS A 124 2.95 -19.07 2.10
C LYS A 124 2.53 -18.41 3.41
N TYR A 125 1.72 -17.37 3.33
CA TYR A 125 1.22 -16.65 4.50
C TYR A 125 -0.17 -16.07 4.27
N THR A 126 -0.88 -15.78 5.36
CA THR A 126 -2.23 -15.22 5.33
C THR A 126 -2.21 -13.81 5.93
N SER A 127 -2.89 -12.87 5.29
CA SER A 127 -3.17 -11.53 5.83
C SER A 127 -4.66 -11.42 6.14
N ARG A 128 -5.01 -11.09 7.39
CA ARG A 128 -6.40 -10.93 7.85
C ARG A 128 -6.67 -9.48 8.21
N ALA A 129 -7.74 -8.90 7.67
CA ALA A 129 -8.31 -7.64 8.11
C ALA A 129 -9.54 -7.87 8.97
N ILE A 130 -9.66 -7.12 10.06
CA ILE A 130 -10.81 -7.12 10.97
C ILE A 130 -11.43 -5.72 10.95
N VAL A 131 -12.64 -5.62 10.40
CA VAL A 131 -13.42 -4.39 10.28
C VAL A 131 -14.79 -4.64 10.92
N ASP A 132 -15.11 -3.95 12.02
CA ASP A 132 -16.42 -4.08 12.69
C ASP A 132 -16.84 -5.53 12.97
N ASN A 133 -15.92 -6.32 13.54
CA ASN A 133 -16.10 -7.74 13.84
C ASN A 133 -16.28 -8.68 12.61
N GLN A 134 -16.17 -8.16 11.39
CA GLN A 134 -16.05 -8.96 10.18
C GLN A 134 -14.58 -9.23 9.87
N VAL A 135 -14.27 -10.47 9.46
CA VAL A 135 -12.92 -10.90 9.12
C VAL A 135 -12.85 -11.14 7.61
N PHE A 136 -11.85 -10.51 6.98
CA PHE A 136 -11.50 -10.69 5.58
C PHE A 136 -10.08 -11.24 5.54
N GLU A 137 -9.81 -12.22 4.69
CA GLU A 137 -8.49 -12.83 4.62
C GLU A 137 -8.08 -13.13 3.19
N GLU A 138 -6.79 -12.98 2.93
CA GLU A 138 -6.17 -13.37 1.67
C GLU A 138 -4.89 -14.16 1.93
N GLU A 139 -4.72 -15.25 1.18
CA GLU A 139 -3.48 -16.02 1.14
C GLU A 139 -2.55 -15.45 0.08
N GLU A 140 -1.26 -15.41 0.41
CA GLU A 140 -0.25 -14.97 -0.53
C GLU A 140 1.04 -15.79 -0.43
N VAL A 141 1.89 -15.63 -1.45
CA VAL A 141 3.17 -16.31 -1.58
C VAL A 141 4.28 -15.26 -1.63
N PHE A 142 5.24 -15.39 -0.73
CA PHE A 142 6.45 -14.58 -0.71
C PHE A 142 7.67 -15.45 -1.07
N GLN A 143 8.50 -14.97 -1.99
CA GLN A 143 9.67 -15.72 -2.48
C GLN A 143 10.97 -15.00 -2.07
N ILE A 144 11.95 -15.77 -1.59
CA ILE A 144 13.27 -15.28 -1.21
C ILE A 144 14.31 -16.10 -1.94
N LYS A 145 15.27 -15.46 -2.60
CA LYS A 145 16.34 -16.16 -3.31
C LYS A 145 17.42 -16.64 -2.33
N ASN A 146 17.87 -17.89 -2.49
CA ASN A 146 18.91 -18.49 -1.67
C ASN A 146 20.30 -18.19 -2.27
N SER A 147 21.05 -17.27 -1.66
CA SER A 147 22.39 -16.86 -2.13
C SER A 147 23.52 -17.75 -1.63
N SER A 148 23.20 -18.81 -0.88
CA SER A 148 24.15 -19.87 -0.50
C SER A 148 24.65 -20.66 -1.71
N ASN A 149 23.89 -20.68 -2.80
CA ASN A 149 24.31 -21.22 -4.10
C ASN A 149 24.99 -20.11 -4.93
N LYS A 150 26.21 -19.74 -4.54
CA LYS A 150 27.14 -19.21 -5.53
C LYS A 150 27.62 -20.38 -6.38
N ASP A 151 27.00 -20.53 -7.54
CA ASP A 151 27.47 -21.43 -8.57
C ASP A 151 28.90 -20.99 -8.96
N ASN A 152 29.89 -21.78 -8.59
CA ASN A 152 31.27 -21.63 -9.05
C ASN A 152 31.36 -22.16 -10.48
N SER A 153 30.66 -21.53 -11.42
CA SER A 153 30.84 -21.80 -12.84
C SER A 153 31.73 -20.71 -13.44
N ASN A 154 32.99 -21.11 -13.67
CA ASN A 154 34.03 -20.38 -14.39
C ASN A 154 33.54 -19.93 -15.80
N PRO A 155 34.07 -18.85 -16.41
CA PRO A 155 33.65 -18.40 -17.72
C PRO A 155 34.28 -19.27 -18.82
N ASP A 156 33.62 -19.25 -19.98
CA ASP A 156 34.01 -19.82 -21.28
C ASP A 156 33.67 -21.30 -21.52
N THR A 157 32.56 -21.55 -22.22
CA THR A 157 32.61 -22.06 -23.60
C THR A 157 31.20 -22.02 -24.20
N ASP A 158 31.04 -21.16 -25.21
CA ASP A 158 29.99 -21.31 -26.23
C ASP A 158 30.38 -22.51 -27.11
N PRO A 159 29.46 -23.42 -27.42
CA PRO A 159 28.99 -23.43 -28.81
C PRO A 159 27.48 -23.72 -28.95
N ASP A 160 26.82 -22.78 -29.64
CA ASP A 160 25.82 -22.90 -30.72
C ASP A 160 24.58 -23.82 -30.51
N PRO A 161 23.36 -23.35 -30.84
CA PRO A 161 22.12 -23.95 -30.44
C PRO A 161 21.71 -25.06 -31.42
N SER A 162 21.03 -26.08 -30.90
CA SER A 162 20.05 -26.80 -31.72
C SER A 162 18.71 -26.87 -31.00
N PRO A 163 17.62 -26.70 -31.76
CA PRO A 163 16.31 -26.41 -31.21
C PRO A 163 15.59 -27.72 -30.90
N ASP A 164 14.99 -27.83 -29.72
CA ASP A 164 13.80 -28.67 -29.60
C ASP A 164 12.61 -27.79 -29.20
N PRO A 165 11.47 -27.97 -29.88
CA PRO A 165 10.42 -26.99 -29.96
C PRO A 165 9.44 -27.15 -28.80
N ASN A 166 8.68 -26.07 -28.62
CA ASN A 166 7.37 -26.01 -27.97
C ASN A 166 7.37 -25.58 -26.49
N PRO A 167 7.39 -24.25 -26.22
CA PRO A 167 6.88 -23.74 -24.96
C PRO A 167 5.36 -23.85 -24.95
N ASN A 168 4.83 -24.51 -23.92
CA ASN A 168 3.41 -24.52 -23.61
C ASN A 168 2.91 -23.07 -23.42
N PRO A 169 1.92 -22.56 -24.19
CA PRO A 169 1.59 -21.12 -24.19
C PRO A 169 0.82 -20.58 -22.97
N ASP A 170 0.37 -21.42 -22.03
CA ASP A 170 -0.70 -21.01 -21.09
C ASP A 170 -0.30 -20.93 -19.61
N LEU A 171 0.97 -20.76 -19.28
CA LEU A 171 1.36 -20.30 -17.94
C LEU A 171 1.68 -18.81 -18.01
N PRO A 172 0.97 -17.94 -17.26
CA PRO A 172 1.40 -16.56 -17.13
C PRO A 172 2.80 -16.57 -16.53
N VAL A 173 3.78 -16.15 -17.34
CA VAL A 173 5.13 -15.88 -16.86
C VAL A 173 4.97 -14.76 -15.80
N PRO A 174 5.24 -15.02 -14.51
CA PRO A 174 5.18 -13.97 -13.52
C PRO A 174 6.18 -12.88 -13.91
N PRO A 175 5.86 -11.60 -13.70
CA PRO A 175 6.76 -10.51 -14.05
C PRO A 175 8.11 -10.76 -13.40
N THR A 176 9.19 -10.58 -14.16
CA THR A 176 10.57 -10.60 -13.69
C THR A 176 10.76 -9.49 -12.65
N GLU A 177 10.40 -9.77 -11.40
CA GLU A 177 10.63 -8.90 -10.25
C GLU A 177 12.14 -8.78 -10.04
N ASN A 178 12.61 -7.55 -9.76
CA ASN A 178 14.01 -7.11 -9.52
C ASN A 178 14.67 -6.26 -10.61
N GLU A 179 13.97 -5.86 -11.68
CA GLU A 179 14.44 -4.76 -12.53
C GLU A 179 14.43 -3.43 -11.74
N GLY A 180 15.61 -2.93 -11.37
CA GLY A 180 15.79 -1.56 -10.88
C GLY A 180 16.66 -1.39 -9.63
N LEU A 181 16.85 -2.43 -8.81
CA LEU A 181 17.56 -2.31 -7.53
C LEU A 181 19.04 -1.94 -7.67
N SER A 182 19.66 -2.34 -8.79
CA SER A 182 21.05 -2.00 -9.12
C SER A 182 21.29 -0.49 -9.18
N CYS A 183 20.25 0.31 -9.46
CA CYS A 183 20.36 1.76 -9.41
C CYS A 183 20.64 2.27 -7.97
N LEU A 184 20.04 1.64 -6.95
CA LEU A 184 20.22 2.01 -5.54
C LEU A 184 21.51 1.43 -4.96
N LEU A 185 21.83 0.17 -5.29
CA LEU A 185 23.04 -0.50 -4.78
C LEU A 185 24.31 0.26 -5.14
N ASN A 186 24.40 0.79 -6.36
CA ASN A 186 25.54 1.58 -6.82
C ASN A 186 25.65 2.96 -6.13
N LYS A 187 24.61 3.37 -5.41
CA LYS A 187 24.50 4.65 -4.70
C LYS A 187 24.63 4.49 -3.18
N LYS A 188 24.72 3.25 -2.69
CA LYS A 188 24.92 2.92 -1.28
C LYS A 188 26.36 3.14 -0.87
N LYS A 189 26.57 3.91 0.20
CA LYS A 189 27.85 4.05 0.91
C LYS A 189 27.59 4.12 2.42
N ASN A 190 28.29 3.30 3.20
CA ASN A 190 28.21 3.28 4.67
C ASN A 190 26.77 3.23 5.22
N GLY A 191 25.88 2.43 4.61
CA GLY A 191 24.48 2.29 5.07
C GLY A 191 23.54 3.44 4.66
N THR A 192 23.99 4.36 3.81
CA THR A 192 23.16 5.41 3.23
C THR A 192 23.13 5.29 1.71
N ILE A 193 21.93 5.34 1.12
CA ILE A 193 21.72 5.48 -0.31
C ILE A 193 21.58 6.97 -0.60
N THR A 194 22.51 7.54 -1.36
CA THR A 194 22.45 8.97 -1.73
C THR A 194 22.19 9.14 -3.22
N LEU A 195 21.02 9.71 -3.55
CA LEU A 195 20.68 10.14 -4.90
C LEU A 195 20.94 11.64 -5.00
N LYS A 196 21.69 12.08 -6.01
CA LYS A 196 22.09 13.49 -6.12
C LYS A 196 22.03 14.02 -7.55
N ALA A 197 22.05 15.35 -7.67
CA ALA A 197 22.04 16.06 -8.95
C ALA A 197 20.82 15.68 -9.80
N LYS A 198 21.00 14.91 -10.87
CA LYS A 198 19.94 14.44 -11.79
C LYS A 198 19.80 12.91 -11.77
N ASP A 199 20.26 12.26 -10.69
CA ASP A 199 20.08 10.82 -10.53
C ASP A 199 18.60 10.47 -10.63
N HIS A 200 18.28 9.47 -11.45
CA HIS A 200 16.94 8.94 -11.61
C HIS A 200 16.99 7.44 -11.41
N CYS A 201 16.30 6.99 -10.38
CA CYS A 201 16.19 5.59 -10.00
C CYS A 201 14.74 5.15 -10.17
N ILE A 202 14.54 4.06 -10.90
CA ILE A 202 13.23 3.44 -11.10
C ILE A 202 13.32 2.02 -10.58
N LEU A 203 12.41 1.66 -9.68
CA LEU A 203 12.25 0.32 -9.16
C LEU A 203 10.91 -0.24 -9.62
N LYS A 204 10.90 -1.44 -10.21
CA LYS A 204 9.67 -2.14 -10.58
C LYS A 204 9.41 -3.30 -9.61
N GLY A 205 8.27 -3.28 -8.95
CA GLY A 205 7.93 -4.22 -7.88
C GLY A 205 7.95 -3.57 -6.50
N SER A 206 7.79 -4.39 -5.45
CA SER A 206 7.75 -3.92 -4.06
C SER A 206 9.06 -4.19 -3.33
N PHE A 207 9.53 -3.22 -2.54
CA PHE A 207 10.87 -3.26 -1.97
C PHE A 207 10.91 -2.94 -0.48
N VAL A 208 11.88 -3.52 0.22
CA VAL A 208 12.27 -3.11 1.57
C VAL A 208 13.65 -2.47 1.49
N ILE A 209 13.78 -1.25 2.01
CA ILE A 209 15.03 -0.50 2.06
C ILE A 209 15.41 -0.27 3.52
N ASN A 210 16.51 -0.89 3.93
CA ASN A 210 17.02 -0.79 5.30
C ASN A 210 17.90 0.44 5.50
N GLU A 211 18.45 0.96 4.41
CA GLU A 211 19.35 2.10 4.39
C GLU A 211 18.61 3.42 4.61
N HIS A 212 19.36 4.39 5.14
CA HIS A 212 18.97 5.79 5.06
C HIS A 212 18.91 6.22 3.60
N ILE A 213 17.82 6.85 3.19
CA ILE A 213 17.65 7.38 1.84
C ILE A 213 17.82 8.89 1.89
N ASP A 214 18.82 9.40 1.18
CA ASP A 214 19.13 10.83 1.08
C ASP A 214 18.97 11.27 -0.38
N ILE A 215 17.87 11.94 -0.68
CA ILE A 215 17.55 12.47 -2.01
C ILE A 215 17.89 13.95 -2.04
N LYS A 216 18.84 14.31 -2.92
CA LYS A 216 19.36 15.67 -3.06
C LYS A 216 19.12 16.28 -4.42
N ALA A 217 18.84 17.58 -4.43
CA ALA A 217 18.61 18.37 -5.64
C ALA A 217 17.53 17.73 -6.54
N GLN A 218 17.71 17.70 -7.87
CA GLN A 218 16.72 17.17 -8.83
C GLN A 218 16.65 15.63 -8.90
N ALA A 219 17.19 14.93 -7.91
CA ALA A 219 17.17 13.47 -7.92
C ALA A 219 15.76 12.92 -7.75
N LYS A 220 15.51 11.77 -8.38
CA LYS A 220 14.21 11.09 -8.39
C LYS A 220 14.37 9.62 -8.03
N LEU A 221 13.50 9.17 -7.13
CA LEU A 221 13.28 7.75 -6.85
C LEU A 221 11.81 7.44 -7.15
N GLU A 222 11.56 6.56 -8.11
CA GLU A 222 10.23 6.09 -8.49
C GLU A 222 10.11 4.59 -8.20
N VAL A 223 9.05 4.20 -7.50
CA VAL A 223 8.77 2.81 -7.14
C VAL A 223 7.42 2.43 -7.73
N TYR A 224 7.45 1.62 -8.78
CA TYR A 224 6.26 1.04 -9.42
C TYR A 224 5.83 -0.21 -8.63
N GLY A 225 5.38 0.03 -7.41
CA GLY A 225 4.98 -0.97 -6.42
C GLY A 225 4.98 -0.33 -5.02
N SER A 226 4.90 -1.14 -3.98
CA SER A 226 4.90 -0.66 -2.60
C SER A 226 6.31 -0.64 -2.01
N ILE A 227 6.54 0.19 -1.00
CA ILE A 227 7.85 0.28 -0.35
C ILE A 227 7.73 0.28 1.16
N VAL A 228 8.68 -0.38 1.82
CA VAL A 228 8.94 -0.21 3.25
C VAL A 228 10.33 0.35 3.43
N ILE A 229 10.45 1.45 4.17
CA ILE A 229 11.72 2.10 4.45
C ILE A 229 11.97 2.04 5.95
N ASN A 230 12.94 1.22 6.32
CA ASN A 230 13.41 1.08 7.70
C ASN A 230 14.45 2.15 8.05
N GLY A 231 15.16 2.71 7.08
CA GLY A 231 16.04 3.86 7.30
C GLY A 231 15.29 5.17 7.45
N THR A 232 16.02 6.26 7.71
CA THR A 232 15.44 7.62 7.62
C THR A 232 15.31 8.03 6.16
N VAL A 233 14.34 8.92 5.88
CA VAL A 233 14.16 9.50 4.56
C VAL A 233 14.40 11.00 4.63
N ASP A 234 15.44 11.45 3.95
CA ASP A 234 15.84 12.86 3.87
C ASP A 234 15.69 13.36 2.44
N LEU A 235 14.79 14.33 2.21
CA LEU A 235 14.65 15.02 0.94
C LEU A 235 15.12 16.46 1.10
N LYS A 236 16.37 16.75 0.70
CA LYS A 236 17.02 18.03 0.98
C LYS A 236 17.65 18.68 -0.24
N GLY A 237 17.68 20.01 -0.24
CA GLY A 237 18.35 20.81 -1.27
C GLY A 237 17.41 21.38 -2.32
N SER A 238 18.01 22.00 -3.32
CA SER A 238 17.37 22.68 -4.44
C SER A 238 18.22 22.45 -5.69
N PRO A 239 17.64 22.27 -6.88
CA PRO A 239 16.20 22.30 -7.20
C PRO A 239 15.44 21.07 -6.69
N LYS A 240 14.12 21.02 -6.87
CA LYS A 240 13.21 20.02 -6.31
C LYS A 240 13.52 18.57 -6.73
N GLY A 241 13.61 17.69 -5.74
CA GLY A 241 13.72 16.23 -5.85
C GLY A 241 12.43 15.51 -5.41
N TYR A 242 12.34 14.23 -5.75
CA TYR A 242 11.10 13.46 -5.67
C TYR A 242 11.31 12.03 -5.18
N LEU A 243 10.38 11.57 -4.34
CA LEU A 243 10.11 10.17 -4.08
C LEU A 243 8.67 9.88 -4.52
N LEU A 244 8.48 8.99 -5.50
CA LEU A 244 7.19 8.53 -5.97
C LEU A 244 7.04 7.04 -5.64
N ILE A 245 5.89 6.68 -5.07
CA ILE A 245 5.50 5.32 -4.73
C ILE A 245 4.13 5.09 -5.35
N GLU A 246 4.06 4.27 -6.39
CA GLU A 246 2.80 3.94 -7.08
C GLU A 246 1.90 3.03 -6.23
N GLY A 247 2.48 2.21 -5.34
CA GLY A 247 1.75 1.42 -4.35
C GLY A 247 1.64 2.13 -3.00
N SER A 248 1.68 1.35 -1.93
CA SER A 248 1.64 1.83 -0.55
C SER A 248 3.04 2.00 0.06
N GLY A 249 3.18 2.93 1.02
CA GLY A 249 4.46 3.26 1.66
C GLY A 249 4.44 3.09 3.18
N VAL A 250 5.35 2.31 3.74
CA VAL A 250 5.54 2.23 5.20
C VAL A 250 6.90 2.85 5.57
N PHE A 251 6.88 3.81 6.48
CA PHE A 251 8.05 4.57 6.91
C PHE A 251 8.26 4.39 8.41
N ASN A 252 9.15 3.46 8.75
CA ASN A 252 9.36 3.05 10.15
C ASN A 252 10.20 4.08 10.94
N ASN A 253 10.97 4.91 10.23
CA ASN A 253 11.82 5.93 10.83
C ASN A 253 11.51 7.33 10.33
N SER A 254 12.22 8.32 10.87
CA SER A 254 11.88 9.72 10.65
C SER A 254 12.03 10.15 9.19
N ILE A 255 11.15 11.04 8.77
CA ILE A 255 11.20 11.72 7.48
C ILE A 255 11.48 13.21 7.69
N ASP A 256 12.46 13.76 6.97
CA ASP A 256 12.76 15.19 6.96
C ASP A 256 12.77 15.72 5.53
N ILE A 257 11.76 16.51 5.19
CA ILE A 257 11.61 17.15 3.88
C ILE A 257 11.96 18.62 4.04
N GLY A 258 12.96 19.08 3.29
CA GLY A 258 13.34 20.48 3.19
C GLY A 258 13.07 21.07 1.80
N GLY A 259 13.03 22.39 1.71
CA GLY A 259 12.96 23.07 0.40
C GLY A 259 11.59 22.91 -0.27
N SER A 260 11.57 22.53 -1.54
CA SER A 260 10.34 22.29 -2.32
C SER A 260 10.20 20.82 -2.73
N ASN A 261 10.86 19.91 -2.01
CA ASN A 261 10.90 18.49 -2.35
C ASN A 261 9.57 17.79 -2.06
N GLU A 262 9.35 16.66 -2.73
CA GLU A 262 8.07 15.97 -2.73
C GLU A 262 8.16 14.47 -2.46
N ILE A 263 7.23 13.98 -1.63
CA ILE A 263 6.91 12.56 -1.51
C ILE A 263 5.48 12.38 -2.01
N LEU A 264 5.31 11.50 -3.00
CA LEU A 264 4.04 11.16 -3.61
C LEU A 264 3.77 9.66 -3.38
N VAL A 265 2.62 9.33 -2.81
CA VAL A 265 2.18 7.95 -2.57
C VAL A 265 0.79 7.76 -3.15
N ASN A 266 0.66 6.92 -4.17
CA ASN A 266 -0.64 6.69 -4.82
C ASN A 266 -1.52 5.71 -4.03
N GLY A 267 -0.91 4.82 -3.22
CA GLY A 267 -1.61 3.97 -2.26
C GLY A 267 -1.73 4.60 -0.86
N ALA A 268 -1.80 3.75 0.15
CA ALA A 268 -1.84 4.16 1.56
C ALA A 268 -0.43 4.42 2.11
N ALA A 269 -0.31 5.24 3.16
CA ALA A 269 0.97 5.53 3.79
C ALA A 269 0.93 5.46 5.32
N ASP A 270 1.90 4.77 5.92
CA ASP A 270 2.05 4.66 7.38
C ASP A 270 3.38 5.26 7.84
N PHE A 271 3.31 6.18 8.80
CA PHE A 271 4.45 6.91 9.34
C PHE A 271 4.57 6.63 10.84
N HIS A 272 5.53 5.76 11.19
CA HIS A 272 5.68 5.31 12.58
C HIS A 272 6.47 6.29 13.46
N ASN A 273 7.15 7.24 12.83
CA ASN A 273 8.00 8.19 13.53
C ASN A 273 7.78 9.63 13.04
N ASN A 274 8.64 10.53 13.49
CA ASN A 274 8.51 11.97 13.21
C ASN A 274 8.56 12.25 11.70
N VAL A 275 7.54 12.94 11.21
CA VAL A 275 7.52 13.53 9.87
C VAL A 275 7.71 15.04 10.02
N SER A 276 8.77 15.58 9.45
CA SER A 276 9.08 17.01 9.47
C SER A 276 9.08 17.59 8.06
N LEU A 277 8.31 18.66 7.85
CA LEU A 277 8.33 19.44 6.62
C LEU A 277 8.90 20.82 6.93
N LYS A 278 9.92 21.24 6.18
CA LYS A 278 10.58 22.54 6.27
C LYS A 278 10.53 23.24 4.92
N GLY A 279 10.13 24.51 4.89
CA GLY A 279 10.00 25.27 3.65
C GLY A 279 8.67 25.03 2.96
N ASN A 280 8.67 24.67 1.68
CA ASN A 280 7.49 24.47 0.82
C ASN A 280 7.38 23.00 0.34
N GLY A 281 7.88 22.05 1.13
CA GLY A 281 7.81 20.62 0.78
C GLY A 281 6.37 20.12 0.75
N LEU A 282 6.12 19.08 -0.03
CA LEU A 282 4.79 18.46 -0.15
C LEU A 282 4.88 16.95 0.13
N ILE A 283 3.94 16.45 0.92
CA ILE A 283 3.61 15.02 0.97
C ILE A 283 2.19 14.90 0.42
N ASP A 284 2.01 14.13 -0.65
CA ASP A 284 0.70 13.87 -1.24
C ASP A 284 0.44 12.37 -1.23
N ILE A 285 -0.62 11.96 -0.53
CA ILE A 285 -1.02 10.58 -0.36
C ILE A 285 -2.44 10.45 -0.90
N GLN A 286 -2.64 9.62 -1.93
CA GLN A 286 -3.95 9.46 -2.55
C GLN A 286 -4.84 8.48 -1.77
N GLY A 287 -4.25 7.46 -1.14
CA GLY A 287 -4.93 6.56 -0.21
C GLY A 287 -5.06 7.11 1.21
N ASP A 288 -5.28 6.21 2.17
CA ASP A 288 -5.32 6.56 3.59
C ASP A 288 -3.92 6.84 4.13
N ALA A 289 -3.82 7.69 5.15
CA ALA A 289 -2.55 7.97 5.80
C ALA A 289 -2.65 7.88 7.32
N MET A 290 -1.65 7.26 7.93
CA MET A 290 -1.52 7.13 9.37
C MET A 290 -0.23 7.77 9.86
N PHE A 291 -0.35 8.62 10.87
CA PHE A 291 0.78 9.26 11.53
C PHE A 291 0.75 8.91 13.01
N ILE A 292 1.66 8.04 13.47
CA ILE A 292 1.77 7.71 14.91
C ILE A 292 2.11 8.96 15.73
N LYS A 293 2.87 9.88 15.13
CA LYS A 293 3.20 11.18 15.73
C LYS A 293 2.72 12.29 14.82
N LYS A 294 2.13 13.34 15.41
CA LYS A 294 1.69 14.51 14.67
C LYS A 294 2.85 15.10 13.84
N PRO A 295 2.69 15.27 12.51
CA PRO A 295 3.69 15.89 11.66
C PRO A 295 4.04 17.31 12.09
N ASN A 296 5.33 17.65 11.98
CA ASN A 296 5.85 18.98 12.29
C ASN A 296 6.07 19.79 11.01
N LYS A 297 5.17 20.73 10.75
CA LYS A 297 5.24 21.65 9.60
C LYS A 297 5.89 22.97 10.03
N LYS A 298 7.05 23.30 9.46
CA LYS A 298 7.79 24.56 9.63
C LYS A 298 7.95 25.28 8.29
N GLY A 299 7.06 26.23 8.00
CA GLY A 299 7.01 26.94 6.72
C GLY A 299 5.66 26.76 6.04
N ASN A 300 5.63 26.84 4.70
CA ASN A 300 4.42 26.65 3.88
C ASN A 300 4.31 25.23 3.31
N GLY A 301 4.94 24.25 3.96
CA GLY A 301 4.87 22.85 3.55
C GLY A 301 3.45 22.31 3.73
N SER A 302 3.04 21.42 2.83
CA SER A 302 1.68 20.86 2.80
C SER A 302 1.72 19.35 2.91
N ILE A 303 0.70 18.80 3.57
CA ILE A 303 0.45 17.35 3.59
C ILE A 303 -0.97 17.18 3.08
N LYS A 304 -1.14 16.39 2.02
CA LYS A 304 -2.44 16.09 1.45
C LYS A 304 -2.72 14.59 1.59
N ILE A 305 -3.93 14.28 2.03
CA ILE A 305 -4.45 12.92 2.13
C ILE A 305 -5.76 12.91 1.36
N ASN A 306 -5.85 12.07 0.33
CA ASN A 306 -7.02 11.95 -0.55
C ASN A 306 -7.50 13.32 -1.04
N ASN A 307 -6.57 14.11 -1.60
CA ASN A 307 -6.78 15.47 -2.11
C ASN A 307 -7.29 16.51 -1.08
N ARG A 308 -7.20 16.22 0.22
CA ARG A 308 -7.55 17.15 1.31
C ARG A 308 -6.31 17.53 2.11
N GLU A 309 -6.20 18.80 2.46
CA GLU A 309 -5.10 19.27 3.32
C GLU A 309 -5.22 18.68 4.73
N TYR A 310 -4.18 18.01 5.18
CA TYR A 310 -4.04 17.46 6.51
C TYR A 310 -3.45 18.52 7.45
N ASN A 311 -4.21 18.91 8.48
CA ASN A 311 -3.89 20.03 9.36
C ASN A 311 -3.16 19.64 10.64
#